data_AF-A0A5C6UP46-F1
#
_entry.id   AF-A0A5C6UP46-F1
#
_cell.length_a   1.000
_cell.length_b   1.000
_cell.length_c   1.000
_cell.angle_alpha   90.00
_cell.angle_beta   90.00
_cell.angle_gamma   90.00
#
_symmetry.space_group_name_H-M   'P 1'
#
loop_
_entity.id
_entity.type
_entity.pdbx_description
1 polymer ?
#
loop_
_entity_poly.entity_id
_entity_poly.type
_entity_poly.pdbx_seq_one_letter_code
_entity_poly.pdbx_strand_id
1 'polypeptide(L)'
;MKRDRRRCDYLVSGAKYRELIHSAVTHSKGRDHYTGEQLDWGLIGTYCNEASKAGRSEYKSTLGLLPTADHVPGNDGQYDFVICAWRTNDAKNDLSHNDFIDLCRRVVEYHDTKVTT
;
A
#
# COMPACT_ATOMS: atom_id res chain seq x y z
N MET A 1 3.15 14.15 -2.45
CA MET A 1 3.61 15.55 -2.23
C MET A 1 2.56 16.64 -2.50
N LYS A 2 2.15 16.97 -3.74
CA LYS A 2 1.17 18.07 -3.97
C LYS A 2 -0.20 17.80 -3.32
N ARG A 3 -0.62 16.53 -3.34
CA ARG A 3 -1.83 16.06 -2.65
C ARG A 3 -1.68 16.18 -1.13
N ASP A 4 -0.58 15.70 -0.58
CA ASP A 4 -0.37 15.66 0.87
C ASP A 4 -0.18 17.04 1.48
N ARG A 5 0.46 17.97 0.75
CA ARG A 5 0.52 19.40 1.11
C ARG A 5 -0.86 20.06 1.27
N ARG A 6 -1.90 19.52 0.65
CA ARG A 6 -3.28 20.00 0.80
C ARG A 6 -4.03 19.30 1.95
N ARG A 7 -3.52 18.17 2.42
CA ARG A 7 -4.17 17.31 3.42
C ARG A 7 -3.56 17.44 4.82
N CYS A 8 -2.38 18.02 4.93
CA CYS A 8 -1.63 18.10 6.17
C CYS A 8 -1.33 19.56 6.55
N ASP A 9 -1.37 19.86 7.85
CA ASP A 9 -1.07 21.19 8.39
C ASP A 9 0.43 21.39 8.72
N TYR A 10 1.28 20.43 8.34
CA TYR A 10 2.74 20.49 8.53
C TYR A 10 3.50 20.60 7.20
N LEU A 11 4.77 21.02 7.28
CA LEU A 11 5.61 21.24 6.11
C LEU A 11 6.02 19.92 5.45
N VAL A 12 5.44 19.63 4.28
CA VAL A 12 5.85 18.47 3.46
C VAL A 12 6.99 18.86 2.50
N SER A 13 8.22 18.48 2.84
CA SER A 13 9.42 18.68 2.01
C SER A 13 9.76 17.42 1.19
N GLY A 14 10.29 17.62 -0.01
CA GLY A 14 10.68 16.49 -0.87
C GLY A 14 11.90 15.72 -0.39
N ALA A 15 12.81 16.38 0.34
CA ALA A 15 13.96 15.73 0.96
C ALA A 15 13.48 14.74 2.02
N LYS A 16 12.62 15.20 2.95
CA LYS A 16 12.06 14.36 4.01
C LYS A 16 11.24 13.19 3.45
N TYR A 17 10.45 13.44 2.41
CA TYR A 17 9.65 12.39 1.76
C TYR A 17 10.53 11.27 1.19
N ARG A 18 11.66 11.62 0.56
CA ARG A 18 12.63 10.64 0.03
C ARG A 18 13.34 9.88 1.15
N GLU A 19 13.72 10.56 2.23
CA GLU A 19 14.33 9.93 3.40
C GLU A 19 13.40 8.89 4.06
N LEU A 20 12.13 9.25 4.26
CA LEU A 20 11.15 8.34 4.87
C LEU A 20 10.88 7.13 3.97
N ILE A 21 10.71 7.33 2.66
CA ILE A 21 10.57 6.21 1.71
C ILE A 21 11.83 5.33 1.72
N HIS A 22 13.02 5.91 1.71
CA HIS A 22 14.27 5.15 1.75
C HIS A 22 14.38 4.31 3.03
N SER A 23 14.00 4.89 4.17
CA SER A 23 13.88 4.18 5.44
C SER A 23 12.91 3.02 5.31
N ALA A 24 11.69 3.25 4.81
CA ALA A 24 10.67 2.22 4.63
C ALA A 24 11.15 1.06 3.72
N VAL A 25 11.82 1.38 2.61
CA VAL A 25 12.43 0.39 1.71
C VAL A 25 13.42 -0.49 2.45
N THR A 26 14.34 0.12 3.21
CA THR A 26 15.35 -0.62 3.99
C THR A 26 14.71 -1.51 5.06
N HIS A 27 13.70 -1.00 5.77
CA HIS A 27 13.00 -1.75 6.82
C HIS A 27 12.14 -2.89 6.28
N SER A 28 11.60 -2.76 5.05
CA SER A 28 10.71 -3.76 4.44
C SER A 28 11.39 -5.12 4.22
N LYS A 29 12.72 -5.15 4.07
CA LYS A 29 13.49 -6.34 3.68
C LYS A 29 12.91 -7.02 2.43
N GLY A 30 12.32 -6.21 1.55
CA GLY A 30 11.69 -6.65 0.31
C GLY A 30 10.33 -7.34 0.47
N ARG A 31 9.70 -7.25 1.64
CA ARG A 31 8.42 -7.92 1.93
C ARG A 31 7.28 -6.91 2.10
N ASP A 32 6.08 -7.37 1.80
CA ASP A 32 4.85 -6.66 2.07
C ASP A 32 4.67 -6.49 3.58
N HIS A 33 4.52 -5.26 4.04
CA HIS A 33 4.39 -4.95 5.47
C HIS A 33 3.17 -5.61 6.15
N TYR A 34 2.06 -5.80 5.43
CA TYR A 34 0.79 -6.27 5.99
C TYR A 34 0.62 -7.78 5.88
N THR A 35 1.19 -8.42 4.86
CA THR A 35 1.01 -9.84 4.56
C THR A 35 2.30 -10.67 4.70
N GLY A 36 3.47 -10.01 4.72
CA GLY A 36 4.78 -10.67 4.81
C GLY A 36 5.27 -11.32 3.49
N GLU A 37 4.48 -11.24 2.43
CA GLU A 37 4.79 -11.80 1.12
C GLU A 37 6.01 -11.14 0.48
N GLN A 38 6.77 -11.88 -0.33
CA GLN A 38 7.90 -11.33 -1.08
C GLN A 38 7.40 -10.42 -2.20
N LEU A 39 7.88 -9.17 -2.22
CA LEU A 39 7.55 -8.22 -3.28
C LEU A 39 8.40 -8.45 -4.53
N ASP A 40 7.86 -8.08 -5.68
CA ASP A 40 8.57 -8.14 -6.96
C ASP A 40 9.16 -6.77 -7.32
N TRP A 41 10.41 -6.56 -6.93
CA TRP A 41 11.15 -5.34 -7.21
C TRP A 41 11.48 -5.16 -8.70
N GLY A 42 11.37 -6.21 -9.51
CA GLY A 42 11.50 -6.12 -10.98
C GLY A 42 10.37 -5.32 -11.62
N LEU A 43 9.24 -5.13 -10.93
CA LEU A 43 8.11 -4.34 -11.42
C LEU A 43 8.33 -2.83 -11.26
N ILE A 44 9.35 -2.38 -10.52
CA ILE A 44 9.63 -0.95 -10.36
C ILE A 44 9.91 -0.31 -11.72
N GLY A 45 9.19 0.78 -12.02
CA GLY A 45 9.32 1.50 -13.30
C GLY A 45 8.55 0.88 -14.47
N THR A 46 7.83 -0.22 -14.27
CA THR A 46 7.06 -0.91 -15.34
C THR A 46 5.62 -0.40 -15.48
N TYR A 47 5.13 0.39 -14.53
CA TYR A 47 3.76 0.92 -14.58
C TYR A 47 3.58 1.89 -15.76
N CYS A 48 2.59 1.59 -16.61
CA CYS A 48 2.25 2.34 -17.81
C CYS A 48 0.85 2.96 -17.68
N ASN A 49 0.79 4.29 -17.70
CA ASN A 49 -0.47 5.03 -17.56
C ASN A 49 -1.47 4.73 -18.67
N GLU A 50 -1.02 4.59 -19.91
CA GLU A 50 -1.90 4.32 -21.06
C GLU A 50 -2.47 2.89 -21.00
N ALA A 51 -1.64 1.91 -20.64
CA ALA A 51 -2.09 0.54 -20.41
C ALA A 51 -3.10 0.46 -19.24
N SER A 52 -2.87 1.23 -18.17
CA SER A 52 -3.79 1.31 -17.03
C SER A 52 -5.14 1.93 -17.40
N LYS A 53 -5.16 2.95 -18.27
CA LYS A 53 -6.43 3.52 -18.77
C LYS A 53 -7.20 2.54 -19.64
N ALA A 54 -6.50 1.80 -20.51
CA ALA A 54 -7.12 0.86 -21.44
C ALA A 54 -7.61 -0.43 -20.74
N GLY A 55 -6.73 -1.11 -20.00
CA GLY A 55 -7.01 -2.41 -19.36
C GLY A 55 -7.57 -2.32 -17.93
N ARG A 56 -7.58 -1.14 -17.31
CA ARG A 56 -8.18 -0.87 -16.00
C ARG A 56 -7.78 -1.90 -14.93
N SER A 57 -8.73 -2.68 -14.42
CA SER A 57 -8.51 -3.67 -13.36
C SER A 57 -7.67 -4.85 -13.82
N GLU A 58 -7.84 -5.31 -15.06
CA GLU A 58 -7.08 -6.43 -15.62
C GLU A 58 -5.59 -6.08 -15.74
N TYR A 59 -5.28 -4.85 -16.18
CA TYR A 59 -3.90 -4.38 -16.19
C TYR A 59 -3.32 -4.33 -14.78
N LYS A 60 -4.04 -3.70 -13.83
CA LYS A 60 -3.55 -3.50 -12.47
C LYS A 60 -3.35 -4.81 -11.70
N SER A 61 -4.14 -5.84 -11.97
CA SER A 61 -3.98 -7.14 -11.32
C SER A 61 -2.64 -7.81 -11.66
N THR A 62 -2.09 -7.56 -12.86
CA THR A 62 -0.75 -8.06 -13.25
C THR A 62 0.39 -7.45 -12.43
N LEU A 63 0.14 -6.31 -11.79
CA LEU A 63 1.10 -5.59 -10.95
C LEU A 63 0.87 -5.84 -9.46
N GLY A 64 0.17 -6.92 -9.11
CA GLY A 64 -0.28 -7.16 -7.73
C GLY A 64 0.85 -7.06 -6.68
N LEU A 65 2.05 -7.56 -7.00
CA LEU A 65 3.24 -7.57 -6.13
C LEU A 65 4.18 -6.36 -6.30
N LEU A 66 3.78 -5.34 -7.07
CA LEU A 66 4.56 -4.13 -7.27
C LEU A 66 4.81 -3.43 -5.92
N PRO A 67 6.07 -3.23 -5.48
CA PRO A 67 6.35 -2.50 -4.26
C PRO A 67 5.81 -1.07 -4.35
N THR A 68 5.02 -0.70 -3.35
CA THR A 68 4.33 0.60 -3.25
C THR A 68 4.51 1.15 -1.83
N ALA A 69 4.64 2.47 -1.71
CA ALA A 69 4.64 3.13 -0.40
C ALA A 69 3.19 3.40 0.04
N ASP A 70 2.82 2.93 1.23
CA ASP A 70 1.56 3.30 1.90
C ASP A 70 1.83 4.33 3.00
N HIS A 71 0.90 5.27 3.16
CA HIS A 71 0.95 6.28 4.21
C HIS A 71 0.41 5.71 5.51
N VAL A 72 1.20 5.82 6.58
CA VAL A 72 0.79 5.42 7.93
C VAL A 72 0.90 6.59 8.90
N PRO A 73 0.10 6.64 9.98
CA PRO A 73 0.29 7.63 11.03
C PRO A 73 1.66 7.45 11.69
N GLY A 74 2.45 8.53 11.77
CA GLY A 74 3.68 8.59 12.53
C GLY A 74 3.45 8.98 13.99
N ASN A 75 4.46 8.76 14.83
CA ASN A 75 4.41 9.00 16.28
C ASN A 75 4.39 10.48 16.67
N ASP A 76 4.70 11.38 15.73
CA ASP A 76 4.78 12.83 15.90
C ASP A 76 3.57 13.56 15.30
N GLY A 77 2.52 12.83 14.90
CA GLY A 77 1.35 13.38 14.21
C GLY A 77 1.59 13.68 12.73
N GLN A 78 2.80 13.41 12.19
CA GLN A 78 3.06 13.45 10.76
C GLN A 78 2.85 12.07 10.14
N TYR A 79 2.81 11.99 8.81
CA TYR A 79 2.76 10.69 8.12
C TYR A 79 4.15 10.08 8.01
N ASP A 80 4.21 8.76 8.13
CA ASP A 80 5.35 7.92 7.77
C ASP A 80 4.98 6.97 6.62
N PHE A 81 5.92 6.14 6.18
CA PHE A 81 5.72 5.18 5.10
C PHE A 81 6.06 3.76 5.53
N VAL A 82 5.30 2.81 4.99
CA VAL A 82 5.68 1.40 4.91
C VAL A 82 5.65 0.96 3.45
N ILE A 83 6.39 -0.11 3.13
CA ILE A 83 6.33 -0.71 1.78
C ILE A 83 5.40 -1.92 1.82
N CYS A 84 4.44 -1.94 0.90
CA CYS A 84 3.53 -3.05 0.69
C CYS A 84 3.31 -3.29 -0.82
N ALA A 85 2.64 -4.38 -1.15
CA ALA A 85 2.26 -4.72 -2.50
C ALA A 85 1.14 -3.80 -2.98
N TRP A 86 1.12 -3.46 -4.27
CA TRP A 86 0.07 -2.64 -4.88
C TRP A 86 -1.34 -3.16 -4.56
N ARG A 87 -1.55 -4.49 -4.69
CA ARG A 87 -2.87 -5.10 -4.42
C ARG A 87 -3.32 -4.90 -2.97
N THR A 88 -2.37 -5.00 -2.03
CA THR A 88 -2.64 -4.85 -0.61
C THR A 88 -3.00 -3.41 -0.29
N ASN A 89 -2.26 -2.45 -0.87
CA ASN A 89 -2.53 -1.03 -0.70
C ASN A 89 -3.89 -0.62 -1.30
N ASP A 90 -4.20 -1.10 -2.51
CA ASP A 90 -5.48 -0.83 -3.19
C ASP A 90 -6.67 -1.42 -2.42
N ALA A 91 -6.50 -2.61 -1.82
CA ALA A 91 -7.52 -3.25 -0.98
C ALA A 91 -7.70 -2.56 0.38
N LYS A 92 -6.60 -2.16 1.04
CA LYS A 92 -6.64 -1.43 2.31
C LYS A 92 -7.28 -0.06 2.13
N ASN A 93 -6.91 0.66 1.07
CA ASN A 93 -7.44 1.99 0.75
C ASN A 93 -7.33 2.93 1.98
N ASP A 94 -8.38 3.71 2.25
CA ASP A 94 -8.44 4.65 3.38
C ASP A 94 -8.64 3.99 4.77
N LEU A 95 -8.67 2.65 4.87
CA LEU A 95 -8.81 1.97 6.17
C LEU A 95 -7.54 2.12 7.01
N SER A 96 -7.73 2.21 8.33
CA SER A 96 -6.63 1.97 9.27
C SER A 96 -6.18 0.50 9.21
N HIS A 97 -4.98 0.20 9.71
CA HIS A 97 -4.50 -1.19 9.73
C HIS A 97 -5.42 -2.11 10.54
N ASN A 98 -5.95 -1.63 11.68
CA ASN A 98 -6.87 -2.39 12.51
C ASN A 98 -8.21 -2.61 11.79
N ASP A 99 -8.78 -1.58 11.18
CA ASP A 99 -10.05 -1.71 10.44
C ASP A 99 -9.90 -2.66 9.23
N PHE A 100 -8.73 -2.65 8.59
CA PHE A 100 -8.43 -3.57 7.49
C PHE A 100 -8.35 -5.02 7.97
N ILE A 101 -7.69 -5.29 9.09
CA ILE A 101 -7.66 -6.62 9.69
C ILE A 101 -9.09 -7.07 10.06
N ASP A 102 -9.88 -6.22 10.69
CA ASP A 102 -11.25 -6.56 11.11
C ASP A 102 -12.19 -6.78 9.92
N LEU A 103 -11.98 -6.07 8.82
CA LEU A 103 -12.65 -6.37 7.56
C LEU A 103 -12.25 -7.75 7.03
N CYS A 104 -10.94 -8.05 6.96
CA CYS A 104 -10.44 -9.34 6.50
C CYS A 104 -11.00 -10.51 7.32
N ARG A 105 -11.04 -10.38 8.65
CA ARG A 105 -11.64 -11.40 9.55
C ARG A 105 -13.09 -11.67 9.22
N ARG A 106 -13.92 -10.62 9.09
CA ARG A 106 -15.35 -10.76 8.74
C ARG A 106 -15.57 -11.43 7.37
N VAL A 107 -14.72 -11.13 6.39
CA VAL A 107 -14.77 -11.76 5.07
C VAL A 107 -14.50 -13.26 5.16
N VAL A 108 -13.45 -13.66 5.89
CA VAL A 108 -13.09 -15.08 6.08
C VAL A 108 -14.17 -15.81 6.87
N GLU A 109 -14.64 -15.24 7.99
CA GLU A 109 -15.71 -15.84 8.80
C GLU A 109 -16.97 -16.10 7.96
N TYR A 110 -17.43 -15.12 7.17
CA TYR A 110 -18.60 -15.30 6.32
C TYR A 110 -18.38 -16.32 5.20
N HIS A 111 -17.19 -16.34 4.58
CA HIS A 111 -16.84 -17.35 3.59
C HIS A 111 -16.93 -18.76 4.17
N ASP A 112 -16.36 -18.98 5.37
CA ASP A 112 -16.27 -20.30 5.98
C ASP A 112 -17.64 -20.83 6.43
N THR A 113 -18.58 -19.95 6.77
CA THR A 113 -19.99 -20.37 7.01
C THR A 113 -20.65 -20.97 5.77
N LYS A 114 -20.27 -20.53 4.56
CA LYS A 114 -20.83 -21.04 3.30
C LYS A 114 -20.16 -22.32 2.82
N VAL A 115 -18.87 -22.51 3.11
CA VAL A 115 -18.13 -23.72 2.72
C VAL A 115 -18.55 -24.94 3.55
N THR A 116 -19.11 -24.71 4.74
CA THR A 116 -19.57 -25.77 5.64
C THR A 116 -21.03 -26.20 5.38
N THR A 117 -21.69 -25.65 4.34
CA THR A 117 -23.07 -25.99 3.93
C THR A 117 -23.07 -26.67 2.58
#